data_AF-A0A1A8N506-F1
#
_entry.id   AF-A0A1A8N506-F1
#
_cell.length_a   1.000
_cell.length_b   1.000
_cell.length_c   1.000
_cell.angle_alpha   90.00
_cell.angle_beta   90.00
_cell.angle_gamma   90.00
#
_symmetry.space_group_name_H-M   'P 1'
#
loop_
_entity.id
_entity.type
_entity.pdbx_description
1 polymer ?
#
loop_
_entity_poly.entity_id
_entity_poly.type
_entity_poly.pdbx_seq_one_letter_code
_entity_poly.pdbx_strand_id
1 'polypeptide(L)'
;DTASEVSSEVSFSYEFAQTEVMMKALGSNDPMQAVLQSLERQHEEEKRSALERQRQMYEQELQQLRKKLNPDRLSTGPSGGQTSGQQGPGQQSHYRSLERLSVGGMSHSASRLRQWSEDREAVLVRSLRRLREQIVRANLLVQEACFISAELERHTEYRVTLQIPSENLNANRKRDAVLSEPAIQVRRRCRGKQIWNLEKMENRLVDMRELYQEWQDYQHHHQDNPAMRLYFRRADPFF
;
A
#
# COMPACT_ATOMS: atom_id res chain seq x y z
N ASP A 1 -36.66 0.61 17.14
CA ASP A 1 -37.20 -0.74 17.33
C ASP A 1 -37.84 -1.26 16.06
N THR A 2 -37.24 -2.26 15.44
CA THR A 2 -37.92 -3.21 14.55
C THR A 2 -37.04 -4.45 14.47
N ALA A 3 -37.26 -5.37 15.40
CA ALA A 3 -36.80 -6.74 15.35
C ALA A 3 -38.03 -7.66 15.28
N SER A 4 -37.79 -8.91 14.87
CA SER A 4 -38.72 -10.05 14.62
C SER A 4 -39.31 -10.14 13.22
N GLU A 5 -39.27 -11.27 12.52
CA GLU A 5 -38.63 -12.57 12.76
C GLU A 5 -38.72 -13.40 11.47
N VAL A 6 -37.90 -14.45 11.42
CA VAL A 6 -37.85 -15.51 10.41
C VAL A 6 -39.23 -16.04 10.00
N SER A 7 -39.47 -16.19 8.69
CA SER A 7 -40.29 -17.29 8.18
C SER A 7 -39.68 -17.84 6.90
N SER A 8 -38.75 -18.77 7.08
CA SER A 8 -38.34 -19.74 6.07
C SER A 8 -39.38 -20.86 6.07
N GLU A 9 -40.54 -20.64 5.45
CA GLU A 9 -41.42 -21.74 5.07
C GLU A 9 -41.11 -22.13 3.63
N VAL A 10 -40.29 -23.17 3.49
CA VAL A 10 -40.23 -23.97 2.27
C VAL A 10 -41.64 -24.52 2.07
N SER A 11 -42.36 -24.02 1.07
CA SER A 11 -43.64 -24.57 0.68
C SER A 11 -43.42 -25.98 0.14
N PHE A 12 -43.52 -26.99 1.00
CA PHE A 12 -43.58 -28.40 0.60
C PHE A 12 -44.93 -28.66 -0.07
N SER A 13 -45.06 -28.21 -1.33
CA SER A 13 -46.23 -28.52 -2.13
C SER A 13 -46.14 -29.96 -2.64
N TYR A 14 -47.26 -30.67 -2.62
CA TYR A 14 -47.37 -32.01 -3.20
C TYR A 14 -46.92 -32.02 -4.67
N GLU A 15 -47.19 -30.94 -5.40
CA GLU A 15 -46.71 -30.68 -6.77
C GLU A 15 -45.17 -30.66 -6.87
N PHE A 16 -44.49 -29.98 -5.95
CA PHE A 16 -43.02 -29.90 -5.92
C PHE A 16 -42.40 -31.25 -5.58
N ALA A 17 -42.95 -31.96 -4.59
CA ALA A 17 -42.52 -33.31 -4.25
C ALA A 17 -42.79 -34.30 -5.41
N GLN A 18 -43.91 -34.16 -6.11
CA GLN A 18 -44.26 -34.98 -7.27
C GLN A 18 -43.32 -34.73 -8.45
N THR A 19 -42.94 -33.48 -8.72
CA THR A 19 -41.93 -33.15 -9.74
C THR A 19 -40.53 -33.60 -9.35
N GLU A 20 -40.12 -33.46 -8.09
CA GLU A 20 -38.82 -33.94 -7.60
C GLU A 20 -38.72 -35.47 -7.67
N VAL A 21 -39.80 -36.18 -7.34
CA VAL A 21 -39.87 -37.65 -7.44
C VAL A 21 -39.93 -38.09 -8.90
N MET A 22 -40.67 -37.40 -9.77
CA MET A 22 -40.70 -37.71 -11.21
C MET A 22 -39.31 -37.51 -11.85
N MET A 23 -38.58 -36.47 -11.43
CA MET A 23 -37.20 -36.19 -11.85
C MET A 23 -36.18 -37.20 -11.28
N LYS A 24 -36.48 -37.85 -10.14
CA LYS A 24 -35.64 -38.89 -9.51
C LYS A 24 -35.99 -40.33 -9.93
N ALA A 25 -37.24 -40.59 -10.32
CA ALA A 25 -37.75 -41.93 -10.66
C ALA A 25 -37.48 -42.31 -12.13
N LEU A 26 -37.24 -41.34 -13.01
CA LEU A 26 -36.77 -41.57 -14.38
C LEU A 26 -35.25 -41.76 -14.37
N GLY A 27 -34.83 -42.87 -13.76
CA GLY A 27 -33.49 -43.41 -13.98
C GLY A 27 -33.27 -43.68 -15.47
N SER A 28 -32.32 -42.94 -16.02
CA SER A 28 -31.49 -43.26 -17.18
C SER A 28 -32.07 -43.22 -18.62
N ASN A 29 -33.29 -42.76 -18.90
CA ASN A 29 -33.79 -42.66 -20.29
C ASN A 29 -34.87 -41.57 -20.53
N ASP A 30 -34.72 -40.36 -19.97
CA ASP A 30 -35.53 -39.21 -20.39
C ASP A 30 -34.84 -38.50 -21.59
N PRO A 31 -35.50 -38.30 -22.75
CA PRO A 31 -34.93 -37.53 -23.86
C PRO A 31 -34.45 -36.13 -23.42
N MET A 32 -35.08 -35.51 -22.42
CA MET A 32 -34.65 -34.22 -21.89
C MET A 32 -33.30 -34.32 -21.15
N GLN A 33 -33.09 -35.39 -20.39
CA GLN A 33 -31.83 -35.65 -19.69
C GLN A 33 -30.69 -35.99 -20.68
N ALA A 34 -31.00 -36.69 -21.77
CA ALA A 34 -30.06 -36.95 -22.86
C ALA A 34 -29.62 -35.66 -23.57
N VAL A 35 -30.54 -34.72 -23.80
CA VAL A 35 -30.23 -33.39 -24.35
C VAL A 35 -29.38 -32.58 -23.37
N LEU A 36 -29.74 -32.58 -22.07
CA LEU A 36 -28.99 -31.87 -21.03
C LEU A 36 -27.56 -32.41 -20.91
N GLN A 37 -27.39 -33.74 -20.89
CA GLN A 37 -26.08 -34.39 -20.82
C GLN A 37 -25.24 -34.14 -22.08
N SER A 38 -25.88 -34.13 -23.26
CA SER A 38 -25.20 -33.79 -24.51
C SER A 38 -24.72 -32.34 -24.53
N LEU A 39 -25.53 -31.41 -24.00
CA LEU A 39 -25.19 -30.00 -23.87
C LEU A 39 -24.07 -29.77 -22.86
N GLU A 40 -24.11 -30.45 -21.71
CA GLU A 40 -23.05 -30.42 -20.70
C GLU A 40 -21.73 -30.93 -21.27
N ARG A 41 -21.76 -32.07 -21.98
CA ARG A 41 -20.59 -32.63 -22.67
C ARG A 41 -20.03 -31.65 -23.70
N GLN A 42 -20.88 -30.97 -24.47
CA GLN A 42 -20.46 -29.96 -25.44
C GLN A 42 -19.79 -28.77 -24.75
N HIS A 43 -20.37 -28.24 -23.67
CA HIS A 43 -19.76 -27.15 -22.91
C HIS A 43 -18.40 -27.53 -22.31
N GLU A 44 -18.27 -28.76 -21.81
CA GLU A 44 -16.98 -29.26 -21.34
C GLU A 44 -15.95 -29.34 -22.45
N GLU A 45 -16.33 -29.83 -23.63
CA GLU A 45 -15.47 -29.91 -24.80
C GLU A 45 -15.06 -28.51 -25.29
N GLU A 46 -15.99 -27.57 -25.35
CA GLU A 46 -15.72 -26.18 -25.71
C GLU A 46 -14.78 -25.50 -24.70
N LYS A 47 -15.01 -25.70 -23.41
CA LYS A 47 -14.13 -25.19 -22.34
C LYS A 47 -12.72 -25.78 -22.44
N ARG A 48 -12.59 -27.10 -22.61
CA ARG A 48 -11.30 -27.77 -22.79
C ARG A 48 -10.59 -27.23 -24.04
N SER A 49 -11.32 -27.09 -25.14
CA SER A 49 -10.81 -26.58 -26.41
C SER A 49 -10.35 -25.11 -26.30
N ALA A 50 -11.09 -24.26 -25.60
CA ALA A 50 -10.72 -22.87 -25.37
C ALA A 50 -9.44 -22.75 -24.52
N LEU A 51 -9.34 -23.55 -23.46
CA LEU A 51 -8.15 -23.60 -22.61
C LEU A 51 -6.93 -24.14 -23.37
N GLU A 52 -7.10 -25.17 -24.19
CA GLU A 52 -6.04 -25.71 -25.05
C GLU A 52 -5.55 -24.66 -26.06
N ARG A 53 -6.45 -23.90 -26.69
CA ARG A 53 -6.07 -22.79 -27.58
C ARG A 53 -5.30 -21.70 -26.83
N GLN A 54 -5.73 -21.34 -25.63
CA GLN A 54 -5.02 -20.35 -24.81
C GLN A 54 -3.63 -20.85 -24.41
N ARG A 55 -3.51 -22.12 -24.02
CA ARG A 55 -2.23 -22.78 -23.76
C ARG A 55 -1.33 -22.75 -24.99
N GLN A 56 -1.84 -23.13 -26.16
CA GLN A 56 -1.08 -23.14 -27.41
C GLN A 56 -0.62 -21.74 -27.82
N MET A 57 -1.48 -20.72 -27.67
CA MET A 57 -1.09 -19.32 -27.90
C MET A 57 0.10 -18.92 -27.03
N TYR A 58 0.03 -19.17 -25.72
CA TYR A 58 1.14 -18.84 -24.83
C TYR A 58 2.38 -19.68 -25.11
N GLU A 59 2.23 -20.95 -25.48
CA GLU A 59 3.35 -21.82 -25.84
C GLU A 59 4.06 -21.32 -27.11
N GLN A 60 3.30 -20.85 -28.10
CA GLN A 60 3.84 -20.19 -29.28
C GLN A 60 4.56 -18.88 -28.93
N GLU A 61 3.96 -18.02 -28.10
CA GLU A 61 4.64 -16.80 -27.61
C GLU A 61 5.95 -17.14 -26.89
N LEU A 62 5.95 -18.17 -26.04
CA LEU A 62 7.12 -18.62 -25.31
C LEU A 62 8.20 -19.17 -26.25
N GLN A 63 7.80 -19.92 -27.29
CA GLN A 63 8.73 -20.41 -28.31
C GLN A 63 9.29 -19.26 -29.17
N GLN A 64 8.48 -18.26 -29.51
CA GLN A 64 8.94 -17.05 -30.21
C GLN A 64 9.95 -16.29 -29.35
N LEU A 65 9.69 -16.14 -28.04
CA LEU A 65 10.63 -15.54 -27.10
C LEU A 65 11.94 -16.34 -27.02
N ARG A 66 11.88 -17.68 -26.96
CA ARG A 66 13.08 -18.56 -26.97
C ARG A 66 13.90 -18.43 -28.25
N LYS A 67 13.25 -18.37 -29.42
CA LYS A 67 13.93 -18.18 -30.72
C LYS A 67 14.61 -16.80 -30.80
N LYS A 68 13.97 -15.76 -30.27
CA LYS A 68 14.55 -14.41 -30.19
C LYS A 68 15.70 -14.31 -29.18
N LEU A 69 15.69 -15.12 -28.12
CA LEU A 69 16.77 -15.17 -27.11
C LEU A 69 18.00 -15.99 -27.55
N ASN A 70 17.87 -16.88 -28.55
CA ASN A 70 18.95 -17.75 -29.05
C ASN A 70 19.20 -17.55 -30.57
N PRO A 71 19.80 -16.42 -31.01
CA PRO A 71 20.22 -16.26 -32.39
C PRO A 71 21.53 -17.00 -32.76
N ASP A 72 22.23 -17.65 -31.83
CA ASP A 72 23.66 -18.02 -32.04
C ASP A 72 24.03 -19.48 -31.70
N ARG A 73 23.30 -20.46 -32.25
CA ARG A 73 23.72 -21.88 -32.20
C ARG A 73 23.56 -22.70 -33.48
N LEU A 74 23.27 -22.06 -34.62
CA LEU A 74 23.07 -22.78 -35.89
C LEU A 74 24.00 -22.37 -37.03
N SER A 75 24.94 -21.45 -36.81
CA SER A 75 25.92 -21.07 -37.83
C SER A 75 27.34 -21.35 -37.37
N THR A 76 27.69 -22.62 -37.16
CA THR A 76 29.09 -23.06 -37.28
C THR A 76 29.18 -24.57 -37.37
N GLY A 77 29.18 -25.06 -38.60
CA GLY A 77 29.93 -26.24 -38.99
C GLY A 77 30.20 -26.16 -40.49
N PRO A 78 31.22 -26.83 -41.03
CA PRO A 78 32.53 -27.23 -40.50
C PRO A 78 33.67 -26.48 -41.26
N SER A 79 34.94 -26.61 -40.86
CA SER A 79 36.17 -26.61 -41.73
C SER A 79 37.40 -25.98 -41.08
N GLY A 80 38.54 -26.68 -41.15
CA GLY A 80 39.91 -26.16 -41.03
C GLY A 80 40.35 -25.90 -39.58
N GLY A 81 41.43 -26.46 -39.05
CA GLY A 81 42.74 -26.59 -39.67
C GLY A 81 43.73 -25.81 -38.79
N GLN A 82 44.47 -26.56 -37.98
CA GLN A 82 45.68 -26.23 -37.21
C GLN A 82 46.33 -24.86 -37.47
N THR A 83 46.62 -24.07 -36.41
CA THR A 83 47.89 -23.34 -36.24
C THR A 83 48.20 -23.14 -34.75
N SER A 84 49.49 -23.21 -34.44
CA SER A 84 50.09 -23.23 -33.10
C SER A 84 50.51 -21.85 -32.57
N GLY A 85 50.67 -21.75 -31.25
CA GLY A 85 51.56 -20.81 -30.54
C GLY A 85 50.84 -19.58 -29.97
N GLN A 86 51.20 -19.00 -28.82
CA GLN A 86 52.17 -19.28 -27.77
C GLN A 86 51.92 -18.21 -26.65
N GLN A 87 52.01 -18.60 -25.36
CA GLN A 87 52.26 -17.79 -24.14
C GLN A 87 51.23 -16.74 -23.63
N GLY A 88 50.88 -16.86 -22.33
CA GLY A 88 50.13 -15.88 -21.50
C GLY A 88 51.06 -14.93 -20.70
N PRO A 89 50.69 -14.40 -19.51
CA PRO A 89 49.40 -14.31 -18.82
C PRO A 89 49.03 -12.86 -18.39
N GLY A 90 47.76 -12.56 -18.05
CA GLY A 90 47.43 -11.29 -17.36
C GLY A 90 45.98 -10.84 -17.49
N GLN A 91 45.28 -10.83 -16.36
CA GLN A 91 43.86 -10.51 -16.17
C GLN A 91 43.41 -9.20 -16.83
N GLN A 92 42.46 -9.28 -17.77
CA GLN A 92 41.67 -8.10 -18.18
C GLN A 92 40.46 -8.48 -19.06
N SER A 93 39.46 -9.23 -18.55
CA SER A 93 38.16 -9.30 -19.26
C SER A 93 36.98 -9.90 -18.45
N HIS A 94 36.75 -9.48 -17.20
CA HIS A 94 35.59 -9.99 -16.44
C HIS A 94 34.54 -8.96 -16.01
N TYR A 95 34.61 -7.69 -16.47
CA TYR A 95 33.57 -6.71 -16.14
C TYR A 95 32.65 -6.28 -17.28
N ARG A 96 32.79 -6.81 -18.51
CA ARG A 96 31.91 -6.40 -19.64
C ARG A 96 30.80 -7.37 -20.01
N SER A 97 30.62 -8.46 -19.26
CA SER A 97 29.65 -9.51 -19.62
C SER A 97 28.25 -9.36 -18.99
N LEU A 98 28.04 -8.39 -18.09
CA LEU A 98 26.71 -8.15 -17.51
C LEU A 98 25.86 -7.16 -18.31
N GLU A 99 26.47 -6.33 -19.17
CA GLU A 99 25.76 -5.30 -19.93
C GLU A 99 25.15 -5.80 -21.25
N ARG A 100 25.57 -6.98 -21.74
CA ARG A 100 25.11 -7.49 -23.04
C ARG A 100 23.83 -8.33 -22.98
N LEU A 101 23.28 -8.59 -21.78
CA LEU A 101 22.04 -9.36 -21.61
C LEU A 101 20.75 -8.52 -21.70
N SER A 102 20.82 -7.22 -22.02
CA SER A 102 19.64 -6.34 -22.01
C SER A 102 19.25 -5.68 -23.34
N VAL A 103 19.92 -5.97 -24.47
CA VAL A 103 19.79 -5.09 -25.66
C VAL A 103 18.96 -5.66 -26.81
N GLY A 104 18.60 -6.94 -26.85
CA GLY A 104 17.96 -7.50 -28.06
C GLY A 104 16.70 -8.31 -27.79
N GLY A 105 15.52 -7.68 -27.79
CA GLY A 105 14.28 -8.40 -28.19
C GLY A 105 13.11 -8.50 -27.22
N MET A 106 13.17 -7.91 -26.01
CA MET A 106 12.04 -7.85 -25.05
C MET A 106 11.57 -6.41 -24.75
N SER A 107 11.80 -5.49 -25.69
CA SER A 107 11.71 -4.05 -25.45
C SER A 107 10.36 -3.57 -24.94
N HIS A 108 9.23 -4.21 -25.27
CA HIS A 108 7.92 -3.74 -24.82
C HIS A 108 7.52 -4.18 -23.40
N SER A 109 7.83 -5.41 -22.97
CA SER A 109 7.47 -5.89 -21.62
C SER A 109 8.46 -5.43 -20.55
N ALA A 110 9.76 -5.40 -20.88
CA ALA A 110 10.79 -4.84 -20.01
C ALA A 110 10.65 -3.32 -19.87
N SER A 111 10.27 -2.61 -20.94
CA SER A 111 9.94 -1.17 -20.87
C SER A 111 8.69 -0.91 -20.03
N ARG A 112 7.62 -1.70 -20.16
CA ARG A 112 6.42 -1.57 -19.31
C ARG A 112 6.72 -1.82 -17.83
N LEU A 113 7.54 -2.83 -17.53
CA LEU A 113 7.94 -3.12 -16.15
C LEU A 113 8.82 -2.00 -15.55
N ARG A 114 9.71 -1.42 -16.37
CA ARG A 114 10.50 -0.23 -15.98
C ARG A 114 9.60 0.97 -15.75
N GLN A 115 8.67 1.25 -16.65
CA GLN A 115 7.69 2.34 -16.50
C GLN A 115 6.88 2.18 -15.21
N TRP A 116 6.39 0.97 -14.90
CA TRP A 116 5.69 0.73 -13.63
C TRP A 116 6.58 0.94 -12.41
N SER A 117 7.86 0.58 -12.50
CA SER A 117 8.80 0.81 -11.40
C SER A 117 9.04 2.32 -11.20
N GLU A 118 9.23 3.06 -12.30
CA GLU A 118 9.39 4.52 -12.31
C GLU A 118 8.14 5.24 -11.80
N ASP A 119 6.94 4.81 -12.19
CA ASP A 119 5.68 5.39 -11.72
C ASP A 119 5.50 5.17 -10.20
N ARG A 120 5.83 3.98 -9.69
CA ARG A 120 5.79 3.66 -8.26
C ARG A 120 6.82 4.48 -7.49
N GLU A 121 8.03 4.62 -8.02
CA GLU A 121 9.07 5.46 -7.46
C GLU A 121 8.65 6.94 -7.43
N ALA A 122 8.04 7.45 -8.50
CA ALA A 122 7.54 8.82 -8.57
C ALA A 122 6.46 9.10 -7.50
N VAL A 123 5.55 8.14 -7.26
CA VAL A 123 4.56 8.23 -6.18
C VAL A 123 5.23 8.25 -4.81
N LEU A 124 6.23 7.37 -4.60
CA LEU A 124 6.97 7.31 -3.36
C LEU A 124 7.71 8.62 -3.08
N VAL A 125 8.48 9.11 -4.05
CA VAL A 125 9.22 10.38 -3.97
C VAL A 125 8.29 11.55 -3.67
N ARG A 126 7.13 11.62 -4.34
CA ARG A 126 6.11 12.65 -4.06
C ARG A 126 5.59 12.54 -2.63
N SER A 127 5.30 11.33 -2.14
CA SER A 127 4.82 11.11 -0.78
C SER A 127 5.87 11.43 0.29
N LEU A 128 7.16 11.13 0.04
CA LEU A 128 8.28 11.49 0.90
C LEU A 128 8.49 13.02 0.96
N ARG A 129 8.37 13.71 -0.18
CA ARG A 129 8.42 15.18 -0.21
C ARG A 129 7.32 15.76 0.68
N ARG A 130 6.07 15.30 0.52
CA ARG A 130 4.95 15.74 1.36
C ARG A 130 5.21 15.44 2.84
N LEU A 131 5.68 14.25 3.19
CA LEU A 131 6.01 13.91 4.58
C LEU A 131 7.07 14.86 5.14
N ARG A 132 8.13 15.17 4.38
CA ARG A 132 9.17 16.12 4.79
C ARG A 132 8.58 17.51 5.08
N GLU A 133 7.69 18.00 4.23
CA GLU A 133 7.01 19.29 4.46
C GLU A 133 6.18 19.26 5.76
N GLN A 134 5.45 18.17 6.01
CA GLN A 134 4.67 18.01 7.23
C GLN A 134 5.56 17.95 8.48
N ILE A 135 6.73 17.29 8.42
CA ILE A 135 7.70 17.27 9.52
C ILE A 135 8.24 18.68 9.79
N VAL A 136 8.55 19.46 8.75
CA VAL A 136 9.01 20.85 8.91
C VAL A 136 7.92 21.69 9.59
N ARG A 137 6.65 21.56 9.17
CA ARG A 137 5.52 22.22 9.83
C ARG A 137 5.40 21.80 11.30
N ALA A 138 5.46 20.50 11.59
CA ALA A 138 5.39 19.98 12.95
C ALA A 138 6.50 20.52 13.85
N ASN A 139 7.72 20.65 13.33
CA ASN A 139 8.84 21.23 14.06
C ASN A 139 8.58 22.71 14.42
N LEU A 140 7.99 23.50 13.51
CA LEU A 140 7.68 24.90 13.78
C LEU A 140 6.65 25.04 14.91
N LEU A 141 5.59 24.22 14.87
CA LEU A 141 4.58 24.18 15.94
C LEU A 141 5.19 23.77 17.28
N VAL A 142 6.07 22.76 17.28
CA VAL A 142 6.78 22.33 18.49
C VAL A 142 7.68 23.43 19.05
N GLN A 143 8.41 24.15 18.18
CA GLN A 143 9.26 25.27 18.62
C GLN A 143 8.44 26.35 19.31
N GLU A 144 7.29 26.70 18.75
CA GLU A 144 6.39 27.71 19.33
C GLU A 144 5.79 27.25 20.66
N ALA A 145 5.30 26.02 20.77
CA ALA A 145 4.78 25.51 22.02
C ALA A 145 5.87 25.37 23.10
N CYS A 146 7.08 24.99 22.72
CA CYS A 146 8.24 24.99 23.62
C CYS A 146 8.51 26.41 24.14
N PHE A 147 8.46 27.43 23.28
CA PHE A 147 8.62 28.82 23.68
C PHE A 147 7.54 29.24 24.69
N ILE A 148 6.26 29.08 24.35
CA ILE A 148 5.14 29.50 25.22
C ILE A 148 5.15 28.76 26.56
N SER A 149 5.39 27.43 26.53
CA SER A 149 5.45 26.63 27.75
C SER A 149 6.63 27.01 28.64
N ALA A 150 7.77 27.40 28.07
CA ALA A 150 8.91 27.90 28.84
C ALA A 150 8.58 29.24 29.52
N GLU A 151 7.99 30.20 28.79
CA GLU A 151 7.60 31.51 29.34
C GLU A 151 6.55 31.41 30.45
N LEU A 152 5.57 30.51 30.30
CA LEU A 152 4.53 30.28 31.31
C LEU A 152 4.97 29.29 32.41
N GLU A 153 6.26 28.96 32.48
CA GLU A 153 6.89 28.02 33.42
C GLU A 153 6.21 26.64 33.47
N ARG A 154 5.63 26.21 32.33
CA ARG A 154 4.98 24.91 32.17
C ARG A 154 5.99 23.87 31.72
N HIS A 155 6.25 22.92 32.62
CA HIS A 155 7.27 21.89 32.42
C HIS A 155 6.79 20.74 31.52
N THR A 156 6.45 21.06 30.27
CA THR A 156 6.06 20.08 29.24
C THR A 156 7.09 20.05 28.13
N GLU A 157 7.50 18.85 27.74
CA GLU A 157 8.42 18.62 26.64
C GLU A 157 7.68 18.13 25.40
N TYR A 158 7.97 18.75 24.26
CA TYR A 158 7.39 18.41 22.96
C TYR A 158 8.48 17.86 22.03
N ARG A 159 8.21 16.74 21.37
CA ARG A 159 9.11 16.16 20.35
C ARG A 159 8.33 15.66 19.16
N VAL A 160 8.80 15.96 17.95
CA VAL A 160 8.25 15.37 16.73
C VAL A 160 8.64 13.90 16.64
N THR A 161 7.68 13.05 16.32
CA THR A 161 7.84 11.62 16.05
C THR A 161 7.05 11.26 14.79
N LEU A 162 7.28 10.06 14.26
CA LEU A 162 6.44 9.49 13.21
C LEU A 162 5.46 8.49 13.82
N GLN A 163 4.25 8.44 13.28
CA GLN A 163 3.25 7.42 13.58
C GLN A 163 2.70 6.82 12.28
N ILE A 164 2.14 5.61 12.37
CA ILE A 164 1.37 5.00 11.27
C ILE A 164 -0.10 4.96 11.72
N PRO A 165 -0.95 5.86 11.22
CA PRO A 165 -2.38 5.86 11.50
C PRO A 165 -3.05 4.56 11.07
N SER A 166 -4.07 4.13 11.80
CA SER A 166 -4.88 2.97 11.42
C SER A 166 -5.56 3.16 10.07
N GLU A 167 -5.98 4.39 9.74
CA GLU A 167 -6.54 4.78 8.43
C GLU A 167 -5.59 4.44 7.27
N ASN A 168 -4.28 4.44 7.54
CA ASN A 168 -3.24 4.15 6.56
C ASN A 168 -2.97 2.65 6.39
N LEU A 169 -3.48 1.80 7.29
CA LEU A 169 -3.31 0.34 7.30
C LEU A 169 -4.46 -0.35 6.57
N ASN A 170 -4.56 -0.16 5.25
CA ASN A 170 -5.49 -0.89 4.40
C ASN A 170 -4.74 -1.91 3.53
N ALA A 171 -5.17 -3.18 3.57
CA ALA A 171 -4.56 -4.27 2.78
C ALA A 171 -4.59 -4.02 1.26
N ASN A 172 -5.55 -3.21 0.80
CA ASN A 172 -5.73 -2.85 -0.62
C ASN A 172 -5.08 -1.50 -0.97
N ARG A 173 -4.36 -0.86 -0.04
CA ARG A 173 -3.67 0.39 -0.33
C ARG A 173 -2.50 0.13 -1.28
N LYS A 174 -2.30 1.03 -2.24
CA LYS A 174 -1.10 1.03 -3.09
C LYS A 174 0.14 1.08 -2.20
N ARG A 175 1.02 0.08 -2.32
CA ARG A 175 2.24 -0.08 -1.50
C ARG A 175 3.34 0.95 -1.82
N ASP A 176 3.00 1.98 -2.58
CA ASP A 176 3.94 2.84 -3.28
C ASP A 176 3.99 4.24 -2.65
N ALA A 177 3.29 4.45 -1.53
CA ALA A 177 3.27 5.70 -0.80
C ALA A 177 3.61 5.49 0.67
N VAL A 178 4.23 6.49 1.29
CA VAL A 178 4.55 6.47 2.72
C VAL A 178 3.28 6.35 3.57
N LEU A 179 3.33 5.47 4.57
CA LEU A 179 2.23 5.22 5.51
C LEU A 179 2.30 6.11 6.77
N SER A 180 3.48 6.66 7.02
CA SER A 180 3.76 7.45 8.21
C SER A 180 3.39 8.92 8.04
N GLU A 181 3.00 9.53 9.15
CA GLU A 181 2.76 10.96 9.28
C GLU A 181 3.44 11.50 10.56
N PRO A 182 3.69 12.82 10.68
CA PRO A 182 4.25 13.36 11.90
C PRO A 182 3.19 13.40 13.01
N ALA A 183 3.66 13.14 14.22
CA ALA A 183 2.92 13.29 15.46
C ALA A 183 3.81 13.97 16.50
N ILE A 184 3.20 14.53 17.54
CA ILE A 184 3.89 15.20 18.64
C ILE A 184 3.84 14.31 19.87
N GLN A 185 5.01 13.88 20.33
CA GLN A 185 5.17 13.35 21.66
C GLN A 185 5.14 14.50 22.67
N VAL A 186 4.18 14.45 23.58
CA VAL A 186 4.05 15.40 24.69
C VAL A 186 4.38 14.67 25.99
N ARG A 187 5.37 15.15 26.74
CA ARG A 187 5.83 14.51 27.98
C ARG A 187 5.85 15.50 29.14
N ARG A 188 5.31 15.07 30.27
CA ARG A 188 5.34 15.84 31.53
C ARG A 188 5.75 14.93 32.68
N ARG A 189 6.75 15.36 33.46
CA ARG A 189 7.42 14.52 34.48
C ARG A 189 6.44 13.83 35.44
N CYS A 190 5.36 14.50 35.85
CA CYS A 190 4.41 13.99 36.83
C CYS A 190 3.14 13.34 36.21
N ARG A 191 2.93 13.44 34.89
CA ARG A 191 1.70 12.96 34.22
C ARG A 191 1.96 11.88 33.16
N GLY A 192 3.20 11.69 32.72
CA GLY A 192 3.58 10.68 31.74
C GLY A 192 3.76 11.23 30.33
N LYS A 193 3.44 10.42 29.33
CA LYS A 193 3.65 10.71 27.90
C LYS A 193 2.35 10.50 27.12
N GLN A 194 2.06 11.41 26.19
CA GLN A 194 0.99 11.30 25.21
C GLN A 194 1.56 11.47 23.79
N ILE A 195 0.81 10.99 22.80
CA ILE A 195 1.05 11.25 21.38
C ILE A 195 -0.15 12.04 20.85
N TRP A 196 0.11 13.21 20.25
CA TRP A 196 -0.90 14.04 19.61
C TRP A 196 -0.68 14.00 18.10
N ASN A 197 -1.75 13.93 17.32
CA ASN A 197 -1.67 14.19 15.90
C ASN A 197 -1.42 15.69 15.65
N LEU A 198 -1.07 16.04 14.41
CA LEU A 198 -0.73 17.41 14.04
C LEU A 198 -1.90 18.37 14.29
N GLU A 199 -3.12 17.95 13.96
CA GLU A 199 -4.34 18.74 14.16
C GLU A 199 -4.58 19.09 15.64
N LYS A 200 -4.45 18.11 16.54
CA LYS A 200 -4.59 18.38 17.99
C LYS A 200 -3.52 19.37 18.46
N MET A 201 -2.30 19.29 17.95
CA MET A 201 -1.23 20.24 18.28
C MET A 201 -1.58 21.66 17.80
N GLU A 202 -2.07 21.79 16.56
CA GLU A 202 -2.49 23.08 15.99
C GLU A 202 -3.60 23.72 16.81
N ASN A 203 -4.62 22.94 17.19
CA ASN A 203 -5.71 23.42 18.05
C ASN A 203 -5.21 23.82 19.44
N ARG A 204 -4.34 23.02 20.06
CA ARG A 204 -3.77 23.36 21.37
C ARG A 204 -2.90 24.60 21.32
N LEU A 205 -2.22 24.86 20.22
CA LEU A 205 -1.43 26.08 20.06
C LEU A 205 -2.30 27.35 20.03
N VAL A 206 -3.54 27.27 19.54
CA VAL A 206 -4.49 28.38 19.65
C VAL A 206 -4.72 28.69 21.14
N ASP A 207 -5.11 27.69 21.92
CA ASP A 207 -5.31 27.85 23.37
C ASP A 207 -4.03 28.39 24.08
N MET A 208 -2.85 27.91 23.68
CA MET A 208 -1.57 28.36 24.25
C MET A 208 -1.27 29.82 23.93
N ARG A 209 -1.51 30.26 22.69
CA ARG A 209 -1.29 31.64 22.25
C ARG A 209 -2.23 32.60 22.96
N GLU A 210 -3.51 32.25 23.07
CA GLU A 210 -4.49 33.05 23.80
C GLU A 210 -4.09 33.22 25.27
N LEU A 211 -3.74 32.11 25.94
CA LEU A 211 -3.28 32.14 27.32
C LEU A 211 -2.00 32.98 27.50
N TYR A 212 -1.08 32.90 26.54
CA TYR A 212 0.15 33.67 26.55
C TYR A 212 -0.12 35.18 26.40
N GLN A 213 -1.01 35.57 25.49
CA GLN A 213 -1.42 36.96 25.32
C GLN A 213 -2.06 37.51 26.60
N GLU A 214 -3.01 36.78 27.18
CA GLU A 214 -3.65 37.15 28.44
C GLU A 214 -2.63 37.31 29.58
N TRP A 215 -1.62 36.43 29.63
CA TRP A 215 -0.55 36.52 30.61
C TRP A 215 0.34 37.73 30.39
N GLN A 216 0.70 38.06 29.14
CA GLN A 216 1.49 39.24 28.82
C GLN A 216 0.76 40.53 29.24
N ASP A 217 -0.55 40.62 28.97
CA ASP A 217 -1.39 41.75 29.37
C ASP A 217 -1.48 41.87 30.90
N TYR A 218 -1.62 40.73 31.60
CA TYR A 218 -1.63 40.67 33.06
C TYR A 218 -0.34 41.18 33.69
N GLN A 219 0.83 40.82 33.12
CA GLN A 219 2.13 41.30 33.59
C GLN A 219 2.27 42.83 33.49
N HIS A 220 1.65 43.46 32.49
CA HIS A 220 1.75 44.91 32.27
C HIS A 220 0.73 45.73 33.08
N HIS A 221 -0.49 45.21 33.30
CA HIS A 221 -1.60 46.02 33.79
C HIS A 221 -2.20 45.61 35.14
N HIS A 222 -2.03 44.35 35.58
CA HIS A 222 -2.89 43.80 36.64
C HIS A 222 -2.16 42.92 37.66
N GLN A 223 -0.95 43.28 38.06
CA GLN A 223 -0.08 42.46 38.91
C GLN A 223 -0.72 42.04 40.27
N ASP A 224 -1.74 42.74 40.76
CA ASP A 224 -2.38 42.47 42.06
C ASP A 224 -3.74 41.76 42.02
N ASN A 225 -4.23 41.29 40.86
CA ASN A 225 -5.50 40.54 40.82
C ASN A 225 -5.29 39.05 41.16
N PRO A 226 -5.69 38.57 42.35
CA PRO A 226 -5.49 37.18 42.77
C PRO A 226 -6.35 36.18 41.98
N ALA A 227 -7.50 36.59 41.45
CA ALA A 227 -8.37 35.72 40.65
C ALA A 227 -7.69 35.32 39.34
N MET A 228 -6.98 36.26 38.70
CA MET A 228 -6.22 35.98 37.48
C MET A 228 -5.05 35.03 37.73
N ARG A 229 -4.33 35.17 38.86
CA ARG A 229 -3.28 34.20 39.24
C ARG A 229 -3.82 32.78 39.38
N LEU A 230 -5.00 32.61 39.95
CA LEU A 230 -5.65 31.31 40.09
C LEU A 230 -6.10 30.74 38.74
N TYR A 231 -6.62 31.59 37.85
CA TYR A 231 -6.97 31.22 36.48
C TYR A 231 -5.74 30.67 35.74
N PHE A 232 -4.64 31.42 35.71
CA PHE A 232 -3.41 30.98 35.05
C PHE A 232 -2.86 29.68 35.64
N ARG A 233 -3.07 29.41 36.93
CA ARG A 233 -2.64 28.15 37.56
C ARG A 233 -3.48 26.96 37.09
N ARG A 234 -4.79 27.16 36.88
CA ARG A 234 -5.74 26.12 36.48
C ARG A 234 -5.75 25.86 34.97
N ALA A 235 -5.54 26.88 34.15
CA ALA A 235 -5.43 26.73 32.71
C ALA A 235 -4.20 25.88 32.35
N ASP A 236 -4.40 24.83 31.55
CA ASP A 236 -3.33 23.89 31.19
C ASP A 236 -3.53 23.30 29.79
N PRO A 237 -3.42 24.12 28.72
CA PRO A 237 -3.49 23.62 27.34
C PRO A 237 -2.28 22.75 26.94
N PHE A 238 -1.30 22.60 27.84
CA PHE A 238 0.00 22.00 27.56
C PHE A 238 0.05 20.47 27.70
N PHE A 239 -0.93 19.79 28.33
CA PHE A 239 -0.88 18.33 28.54
C PHE A 239 -2.24 17.63 28.67
#